data_AF-A0A518HRG5-F1
#
_entry.id   AF-A0A518HRG5-F1
#
_cell.length_a   1.000
_cell.length_b   1.000
_cell.length_c   1.000
_cell.angle_alpha   90.00
_cell.angle_beta   90.00
_cell.angle_gamma   90.00
#
_symmetry.space_group_name_H-M   'P 1'
#
loop_
_entity.id
_entity.type
_entity.pdbx_description
1 polymer ?
#
loop_
_entity_poly.entity_id
_entity_poly.type
_entity_poly.pdbx_seq_one_letter_code
_entity_poly.pdbx_strand_id
1 'polypeptide(L)'
;MLVTPTTETAPDGRKLGLTIGRNYEVLGIEADYYRLLTDESHPCASNDPCLFEPECFRIVDDKRPIFWITKLGEGGEEYAYPAQWERIGFFEDYHDRIESVRQQFWADLRALYPWTANDRAITG
;
A
#
# COMPACT_ATOMS: atom_id res chain seq x y z
N MET A 1 -6.54 -7.99 3.20
CA MET A 1 -7.27 -7.70 1.96
C MET A 1 -6.32 -7.94 0.81
N LEU A 2 -6.75 -8.68 -0.20
CA LEU A 2 -5.93 -9.08 -1.34
C LEU A 2 -6.59 -8.66 -2.65
N VAL A 3 -5.78 -8.16 -3.58
CA VAL A 3 -6.23 -7.68 -4.89
C VAL A 3 -5.30 -8.14 -6.01
N THR A 4 -5.81 -8.18 -7.24
CA THR A 4 -5.02 -8.44 -8.45
C THR A 4 -5.18 -7.27 -9.42
N PRO A 5 -4.09 -6.66 -9.94
CA PRO A 5 -4.18 -5.64 -10.98
C PRO A 5 -4.83 -6.20 -12.25
N THR A 6 -5.71 -5.40 -12.86
CA THR A 6 -6.42 -5.74 -14.11
C THR A 6 -5.96 -4.90 -15.31
N THR A 7 -5.16 -3.85 -15.05
CA THR A 7 -4.61 -2.92 -16.05
C THR A 7 -3.16 -2.57 -15.72
N GLU A 8 -2.34 -2.26 -16.72
CA GLU A 8 -0.95 -1.83 -16.53
C GLU A 8 -0.82 -0.34 -16.22
N THR A 9 -1.86 0.44 -16.55
CA THR A 9 -1.90 1.89 -16.40
C THR A 9 -3.14 2.33 -15.63
N ALA A 10 -2.99 3.34 -14.78
CA ALA A 10 -4.10 4.01 -14.13
C ALA A 10 -4.89 4.86 -15.15
N PRO A 11 -6.09 5.35 -14.79
CA PRO A 11 -6.93 6.18 -15.67
C PRO A 11 -6.23 7.45 -16.18
N ASP A 12 -5.30 8.01 -15.40
CA ASP A 12 -4.49 9.19 -15.77
C ASP A 12 -3.32 8.88 -16.72
N GLY A 13 -3.13 7.61 -17.11
CA GLY A 13 -2.09 7.14 -18.02
C GLY A 13 -0.77 6.77 -17.36
N ARG A 14 -0.61 6.92 -16.03
CA ARG A 14 0.62 6.48 -15.34
C ARG A 14 0.70 4.95 -15.30
N LYS A 15 1.91 4.41 -15.44
CA LYS A 15 2.14 2.97 -15.20
C LYS A 15 1.97 2.65 -13.72
N LEU A 16 1.29 1.55 -13.40
CA LEU A 16 1.08 1.14 -12.01
C LEU A 16 2.36 0.65 -11.34
N GLY A 17 3.27 0.05 -12.11
CA GLY A 17 4.42 -0.64 -11.53
C GLY A 17 4.05 -1.91 -10.77
N LEU A 18 2.95 -2.54 -11.17
CA LEU A 18 2.42 -3.80 -10.64
C LEU A 18 2.28 -4.81 -11.79
N THR A 19 2.66 -6.05 -11.55
CA THR A 19 2.54 -7.18 -12.47
C THR A 19 1.09 -7.67 -12.54
N ILE A 20 0.51 -7.65 -13.74
CA ILE A 20 -0.82 -8.20 -14.00
C ILE A 20 -0.89 -9.68 -13.59
N GLY A 21 -1.98 -10.07 -12.94
CA GLY A 21 -2.22 -11.45 -12.52
C GLY A 21 -1.52 -11.86 -11.22
N ARG A 22 -0.57 -11.06 -10.71
CA ARG A 22 0.00 -11.25 -9.36
C ARG A 22 -0.96 -10.71 -8.31
N ASN A 23 -1.06 -11.39 -7.17
CA ASN A 23 -1.81 -10.88 -6.02
C ASN A 23 -0.96 -9.90 -5.22
N TYR A 24 -1.61 -8.91 -4.63
CA TYR A 24 -1.00 -7.91 -3.77
C TYR A 24 -1.86 -7.73 -2.53
N GLU A 25 -1.21 -7.47 -1.40
CA GLU A 25 -1.87 -7.13 -0.15
C GLU A 25 -2.08 -5.61 -0.10
N VAL A 26 -3.31 -5.20 0.13
CA VAL A 26 -3.60 -3.80 0.41
C VAL A 26 -3.10 -3.50 1.81
N LEU A 27 -2.23 -2.51 1.93
CA LEU A 27 -1.58 -2.10 3.18
C LEU A 27 -2.39 -1.03 3.94
N GLY A 28 -3.29 -0.35 3.23
CA GLY A 28 -4.21 0.62 3.79
C GLY A 28 -5.09 1.24 2.70
N ILE A 29 -6.04 2.04 3.12
CA ILE A 29 -6.93 2.86 2.31
C ILE A 29 -6.70 4.32 2.71
N GLU A 30 -6.57 5.20 1.72
CA GLU A 30 -6.39 6.63 1.95
C GLU A 30 -7.22 7.40 0.93
N ALA A 31 -8.20 8.16 1.40
CA ALA A 31 -9.18 8.84 0.57
C ALA A 31 -9.81 7.89 -0.49
N ASP A 32 -10.17 6.67 -0.07
CA ASP A 32 -10.68 5.58 -0.92
C ASP A 32 -9.67 4.93 -1.88
N TYR A 33 -8.42 5.41 -1.96
CA TYR A 33 -7.35 4.76 -2.75
C TYR A 33 -6.70 3.63 -1.98
N TYR A 34 -6.33 2.56 -2.67
CA TYR A 34 -5.57 1.47 -2.08
C TYR A 34 -4.08 1.80 -2.03
N ARG A 35 -3.46 1.59 -0.88
CA ARG A 35 -2.01 1.65 -0.71
C ARG A 35 -1.40 0.27 -0.86
N LEU A 36 -0.49 0.11 -1.81
CA LEU A 36 0.23 -1.15 -2.07
C LEU A 36 1.72 -0.88 -2.28
N LEU A 37 2.56 -1.91 -2.09
CA LEU A 37 3.93 -1.87 -2.59
C LEU A 37 3.96 -2.20 -4.09
N THR A 38 4.62 -1.32 -4.84
CA THR A 38 5.04 -1.58 -6.22
C THR A 38 6.00 -2.77 -6.31
N ASP A 39 6.19 -3.31 -7.50
CA ASP A 39 7.15 -4.38 -7.72
C ASP A 39 8.60 -3.92 -7.52
N GLU A 40 9.43 -4.86 -7.06
CA GLU A 40 10.87 -4.64 -6.86
C GLU A 40 11.58 -4.21 -8.16
N SER A 41 11.08 -4.66 -9.32
CA SER A 41 11.65 -4.36 -10.62
C SER A 41 11.24 -2.99 -11.15
N HIS A 42 10.40 -2.24 -10.41
CA HIS A 42 9.93 -0.95 -10.88
C HIS A 42 11.07 0.10 -10.83
N PRO A 43 11.48 0.66 -11.98
CA PRO A 43 12.74 1.41 -12.09
C PRO A 43 12.76 2.73 -11.31
N CYS A 44 11.59 3.31 -11.01
CA CYS A 44 11.49 4.59 -10.32
C CYS A 44 10.99 4.48 -8.88
N ALA A 45 10.47 3.32 -8.48
CA ALA A 45 9.77 3.15 -7.21
C ALA A 45 9.77 1.66 -6.85
N SER A 46 10.93 1.08 -6.56
CA SER A 46 11.06 -0.33 -6.18
C SER A 46 10.57 -0.53 -4.75
N ASN A 47 9.61 -1.45 -4.54
CA ASN A 47 8.99 -1.71 -3.23
C ASN A 47 8.53 -0.42 -2.52
N ASP A 48 7.90 0.49 -3.25
CA ASP A 48 7.46 1.79 -2.73
C ASP A 48 5.96 1.76 -2.42
N PRO A 49 5.50 2.26 -1.25
CA PRO A 49 4.10 2.35 -0.91
C PRO A 49 3.42 3.46 -1.72
N CYS A 50 2.67 3.08 -2.75
CA CYS A 50 1.96 3.99 -3.64
C CYS A 50 0.44 3.83 -3.50
N LEU A 51 -0.29 4.91 -3.78
CA LEU A 51 -1.75 4.92 -3.87
C LEU A 51 -2.21 4.54 -5.28
N PHE A 52 -3.31 3.81 -5.36
CA PHE A 52 -3.92 3.34 -6.59
C PHE A 52 -5.44 3.35 -6.50
N GLU A 53 -6.08 3.68 -7.62
CA GLU A 53 -7.52 3.66 -7.78
C GLU A 53 -8.04 2.22 -7.61
N PRO A 54 -9.08 1.97 -6.79
CA PRO A 54 -9.66 0.63 -6.64
C PRO A 54 -10.08 -0.02 -7.95
N GLU A 55 -10.50 0.79 -8.94
CA GLU A 55 -10.94 0.34 -10.28
C GLU A 55 -9.82 -0.36 -11.08
N CYS A 56 -8.55 -0.15 -10.74
CA CYS A 56 -7.42 -0.84 -11.35
C CYS A 56 -7.30 -2.31 -10.93
N PHE A 57 -8.17 -2.79 -10.04
CA PHE A 57 -8.03 -4.09 -9.40
C PHE A 57 -9.31 -4.91 -9.41
N ARG A 58 -9.10 -6.23 -9.39
CA ARG A 58 -10.10 -7.20 -8.95
C ARG A 58 -9.80 -7.61 -7.51
N ILE A 59 -10.81 -7.56 -6.65
CA ILE A 59 -10.69 -8.05 -5.28
C ILE A 59 -10.61 -9.58 -5.29
N VAL A 60 -9.60 -10.13 -4.60
CA VAL A 60 -9.40 -11.57 -4.40
C VAL A 60 -9.95 -11.99 -3.04
N ASP A 61 -9.69 -11.19 -2.01
CA ASP A 61 -10.20 -11.36 -0.65
C ASP A 61 -10.45 -9.97 -0.04
N ASP A 62 -11.70 -9.68 0.31
CA ASP A 62 -12.13 -8.39 0.87
C ASP A 62 -11.90 -8.27 2.38
N LYS A 63 -11.42 -9.35 3.05
CA LYS A 63 -11.16 -9.33 4.49
C LYS A 63 -10.08 -8.33 4.85
N ARG A 64 -10.47 -7.31 5.60
CA ARG A 64 -9.56 -6.31 6.15
C ARG A 64 -8.83 -6.87 7.37
N PRO A 65 -7.53 -6.56 7.55
CA PRO A 65 -6.82 -6.93 8.76
C PRO A 65 -7.46 -6.32 10.01
N ILE A 66 -7.56 -7.10 11.09
CA ILE A 66 -8.20 -6.67 12.34
C ILE A 66 -7.47 -5.52 13.06
N PHE A 67 -6.19 -5.30 12.71
CA PHE A 67 -5.37 -4.24 13.28
C PHE A 67 -5.55 -2.89 12.56
N TRP A 68 -6.36 -2.84 11.51
CA TRP A 68 -6.72 -1.57 10.89
C TRP A 68 -7.65 -0.79 11.80
N ILE A 69 -7.36 0.50 11.89
CA ILE A 69 -8.33 1.49 12.37
C ILE A 69 -8.90 2.22 11.16
N THR A 70 -10.20 2.49 11.19
CA THR A 70 -10.90 3.20 10.11
C THR A 70 -11.40 4.54 10.62
N LYS A 71 -11.20 5.58 9.82
CA LYS A 71 -11.75 6.92 9.99
C LYS A 71 -12.41 7.36 8.68
N LEU A 72 -13.40 8.24 8.80
CA LEU A 72 -14.00 8.92 7.67
C LEU A 72 -13.45 10.34 7.62
N GLY A 73 -13.05 10.79 6.44
CA GLY A 73 -12.70 12.18 6.18
C GLY A 73 -13.93 13.08 6.13
N GLU A 74 -13.69 14.36 5.90
CA GLU A 74 -14.76 15.38 5.89
C GLU A 74 -15.75 15.17 4.73
N GLY A 75 -15.30 14.62 3.60
CA GLY A 75 -16.13 14.26 2.45
C GLY A 75 -16.76 12.87 2.54
N GLY A 76 -16.54 12.14 3.63
CA GLY A 76 -16.99 10.76 3.81
C GLY A 76 -16.07 9.71 3.20
N GLU A 77 -14.92 10.12 2.66
CA GLU A 77 -13.90 9.23 2.12
C GLU A 77 -13.25 8.38 3.23
N GLU A 78 -12.90 7.13 2.90
CA GLU A 78 -12.35 6.20 3.87
C GLU A 78 -10.83 6.37 4.04
N TYR A 79 -10.39 6.37 5.30
CA TYR A 79 -9.00 6.20 5.70
C TYR A 79 -8.89 4.99 6.61
N ALA A 80 -8.16 3.95 6.19
CA ALA A 80 -8.01 2.73 6.97
C ALA A 80 -6.59 2.16 6.88
N TYR A 81 -5.90 2.05 8.00
CA TYR A 81 -4.51 1.58 8.04
C TYR A 81 -4.16 1.05 9.44
N PRO A 82 -3.01 0.38 9.61
CA PRO A 82 -2.40 0.17 10.92
C PRO A 82 -2.36 1.46 11.75
N ALA A 83 -2.66 1.36 13.04
CA ALA A 83 -2.65 2.51 13.93
C ALA A 83 -1.29 3.25 13.98
N GLN A 84 -0.19 2.55 13.74
CA GLN A 84 1.17 3.10 13.70
C GLN A 84 1.39 4.07 12.52
N TRP A 85 0.60 3.95 11.45
CA TRP A 85 0.67 4.80 10.27
C TRP A 85 -0.41 5.88 10.28
N GLU A 86 -1.27 5.90 11.30
CA GLU A 86 -2.31 6.91 11.49
C GLU A 86 -1.72 8.21 12.03
N ARG A 87 -1.01 8.92 11.18
CA ARG A 87 -0.66 10.32 11.40
C ARG A 87 -0.63 11.04 10.07
N ILE A 88 -1.09 12.28 10.09
CA ILE A 88 -0.94 13.20 8.95
C ILE A 88 0.57 13.29 8.61
N GLY A 89 0.90 13.16 7.32
CA GLY A 89 2.29 13.26 6.86
C GLY A 89 3.10 11.96 6.94
N PHE A 90 2.54 10.82 7.37
CA PHE A 90 3.35 9.59 7.54
C PHE A 90 4.02 9.15 6.23
N PHE A 91 3.25 9.07 5.15
CA PHE A 91 3.76 8.58 3.86
C PHE A 91 4.54 9.66 3.11
N GLU A 92 4.20 10.93 3.30
CA GLU A 92 4.97 12.08 2.84
C GLU A 92 6.37 12.06 3.46
N ASP A 93 6.48 11.91 4.79
CA ASP A 93 7.77 11.78 5.46
C ASP A 93 8.55 10.54 4.99
N TYR A 94 7.85 9.43 4.69
CA TYR A 94 8.47 8.24 4.12
C TYR A 94 9.08 8.51 2.72
N HIS A 95 8.34 9.25 1.87
CA HIS A 95 8.74 9.63 0.52
C HIS A 95 9.82 10.72 0.51
N ASP A 96 9.80 11.63 1.49
CA ASP A 96 10.84 12.64 1.77
C ASP A 96 12.13 12.04 2.37
N ARG A 97 12.14 10.72 2.57
CA ARG A 97 13.27 9.94 3.06
C ARG A 97 13.67 10.26 4.50
N ILE A 98 12.71 10.59 5.36
CA ILE A 98 12.95 10.68 6.79
C ILE A 98 13.27 9.27 7.33
N GLU A 99 14.52 9.08 7.72
CA GLU A 99 15.08 7.76 8.04
C GLU A 99 14.29 7.01 9.13
N SER A 100 13.91 7.69 10.21
CA SER A 100 13.13 7.08 11.30
C SER A 100 11.76 6.57 10.84
N VAL A 101 11.12 7.27 9.89
CA VAL A 101 9.81 6.90 9.35
C VAL A 101 9.94 5.71 8.41
N ARG A 102 10.99 5.67 7.59
CA ARG A 102 11.28 4.50 6.74
C ARG A 102 11.59 3.26 7.57
N GLN A 103 12.40 3.41 8.63
CA GLN A 103 12.69 2.32 9.56
C GLN A 103 11.43 1.80 10.24
N GLN A 104 10.57 2.71 10.71
CA GLN A 104 9.27 2.37 11.31
C GLN A 104 8.39 1.62 10.31
N PHE A 105 8.21 2.16 9.10
CA PHE A 105 7.40 1.52 8.05
C PHE A 105 7.85 0.08 7.79
N TRP A 106 9.14 -0.15 7.58
CA TRP A 106 9.64 -1.49 7.29
C TRP A 106 9.57 -2.44 8.50
N ALA A 107 9.75 -1.93 9.72
CA ALA A 107 9.55 -2.72 10.93
C ALA A 107 8.09 -3.15 11.09
N ASP A 108 7.15 -2.23 10.89
CA ASP A 108 5.71 -2.51 10.94
C ASP A 108 5.28 -3.45 9.83
N LEU A 109 5.78 -3.26 8.61
CA LEU A 109 5.45 -4.13 7.48
C LEU A 109 5.84 -5.59 7.78
N ARG A 110 7.03 -5.82 8.33
CA ARG A 110 7.47 -7.17 8.74
C ARG A 110 6.58 -7.76 9.83
N ALA A 111 6.10 -6.95 10.77
CA ALA A 111 5.28 -7.41 11.89
C ALA A 111 3.82 -7.68 11.50
N LEU A 112 3.24 -6.79 10.69
CA LEU A 112 1.80 -6.77 10.38
C LEU A 112 1.46 -7.44 9.05
N TYR A 113 2.39 -7.46 8.10
CA TYR A 113 2.22 -7.98 6.74
C TYR A 113 3.34 -8.97 6.37
N PRO A 114 3.49 -10.09 7.11
CA PRO A 114 4.61 -11.01 6.93
C PRO A 114 4.64 -11.66 5.55
N TRP A 115 3.48 -11.86 4.90
CA TRP A 115 3.43 -12.37 3.53
C TRP A 115 4.08 -11.38 2.56
N THR A 116 3.65 -10.12 2.59
CA THR A 116 4.22 -9.06 1.77
C THR A 116 5.70 -8.87 2.05
N ALA A 117 6.12 -8.82 3.32
CA ALA A 117 7.52 -8.62 3.67
C ALA A 117 8.45 -9.75 3.15
N ASN A 118 8.00 -11.01 3.24
CA ASN A 118 8.74 -12.15 2.73
C ASN A 118 8.79 -12.16 1.19
N ASP A 119 7.67 -11.86 0.53
CA ASP A 119 7.55 -11.81 -0.93
C ASP A 119 8.45 -10.72 -1.56
N ARG A 120 8.73 -9.63 -0.83
CA ARG A 120 9.62 -8.56 -1.29
C ARG A 120 11.10 -8.75 -0.94
N ALA A 121 11.48 -9.93 -0.43
CA ALA A 121 12.84 -10.23 0.02
C ALA A 121 13.42 -9.17 0.98
N ILE A 122 12.57 -8.55 1.81
CA ILE A 122 13.00 -7.62 2.86
C ILE A 122 13.46 -8.47 4.04
N THR A 123 14.54 -9.22 3.83
CA THR A 123 15.27 -9.95 4.85
C THR A 123 16.20 -8.98 5.56
N GLY A 124 16.15 -9.01 6.90
CA GLY A 124 16.76 -8.01 7.79
C GLY A 124 18.26 -7.81 7.66
#